data_AF-A0A847BSC1-F1
#
_entry.id   AF-A0A847BSC1-F1
#
_cell.length_a   1.000
_cell.length_b   1.000
_cell.length_c   1.000
_cell.angle_alpha   90.00
_cell.angle_beta   90.00
_cell.angle_gamma   90.00
#
_symmetry.space_group_name_H-M   'P 1'
#
loop_
_entity.id
_entity.type
_entity.pdbx_description
1 polymer ?
#
loop_
_entity_poly.entity_id
_entity_poly.type
_entity_poly.pdbx_seq_one_letter_code
_entity_poly.pdbx_strand_id
1 'polypeptide(L)'
;HNPELEEAYRVPMMLKLALCVAVGALQRTESRGAHFREDYLKRDDANWLNRTLTSWKEGATMPTVEYEPLDVMKMEMPPAFRGYGVKGNIIEHPDSTTRQEEIDKITEEMEAANKGRIAIQEALMPYELQPQFKAPNERVGVGHE
;
A
#
# COMPACT_ATOMS: atom_id res chain seq x y z
N HIS A 1 20.76 17.10 -32.54
CA HIS A 1 20.92 15.95 -31.63
C HIS A 1 22.15 16.22 -30.78
N ASN A 2 21.96 16.67 -29.53
CA ASN A 2 23.05 17.04 -28.64
C ASN A 2 22.89 16.31 -27.30
N PRO A 3 23.52 15.13 -27.13
CA PRO A 3 23.43 14.34 -25.91
C PRO A 3 23.95 15.06 -24.66
N GLU A 4 24.95 15.94 -24.80
CA GLU A 4 25.47 16.72 -23.67
C GLU A 4 24.43 17.72 -23.15
N LEU A 5 23.68 18.36 -24.05
CA LEU A 5 22.55 19.21 -23.68
C LEU A 5 21.44 18.39 -23.01
N GLU A 6 21.20 17.15 -23.46
CA GLU A 6 20.23 16.26 -22.81
C GLU A 6 20.61 15.98 -21.36
N GLU A 7 21.87 15.66 -21.08
CA GLU A 7 22.37 15.46 -19.72
C GLU A 7 22.28 16.73 -18.87
N ALA A 8 22.58 17.89 -19.45
CA ALA A 8 22.58 19.16 -18.72
C ALA A 8 21.24 19.49 -18.06
N TYR A 9 20.10 19.10 -18.66
CA TYR A 9 18.79 19.27 -18.03
C TYR A 9 18.26 18.01 -17.33
N ARG A 10 18.64 16.80 -17.78
CA ARG A 10 18.19 15.53 -17.15
C ARG A 10 18.81 15.31 -15.79
N VAL A 11 20.13 15.50 -15.64
CA VAL A 11 20.83 15.21 -14.38
C VAL A 11 20.28 16.03 -13.21
N PRO A 12 20.03 17.36 -13.31
CA PRO A 12 19.39 18.11 -12.23
C PRO A 12 18.02 17.57 -11.83
N MET A 13 17.22 17.09 -12.79
CA MET A 13 15.92 16.46 -12.48
C MET A 13 16.09 15.10 -11.78
N MET A 14 17.04 14.29 -12.23
CA MET A 14 17.37 13.01 -11.59
C MET A 14 17.85 13.21 -10.15
N LEU A 15 18.64 14.26 -9.88
CA LEU A 15 19.08 14.60 -8.53
C LEU A 15 17.91 14.96 -7.61
N LYS A 16 16.89 15.68 -8.11
CA LYS A 16 15.67 15.95 -7.33
C LYS A 16 14.92 14.66 -6.98
N LEU A 17 14.77 13.75 -7.93
CA LEU A 17 14.16 12.43 -7.68
C LEU A 17 14.98 11.61 -6.67
N ALA A 18 16.31 11.61 -6.80
CA ALA A 18 17.20 10.94 -5.86
C ALA A 18 17.06 11.50 -4.44
N LEU A 19 16.87 12.82 -4.28
CA LEU A 19 16.61 13.44 -2.98
C LEU A 19 15.26 13.02 -2.39
N CYS A 20 14.18 12.92 -3.19
CA CYS A 20 12.91 12.38 -2.72
C CYS A 20 13.06 10.95 -2.17
N VAL A 21 13.81 10.10 -2.88
CA VAL A 21 14.10 8.72 -2.46
C VAL A 21 14.93 8.70 -1.18
N ALA A 22 16.06 9.39 -1.15
CA ALA A 22 16.99 9.36 -0.03
C ALA A 22 16.39 9.95 1.26
N VAL A 23 15.72 11.11 1.15
CA VAL A 23 15.08 11.76 2.29
C VAL A 23 13.89 10.94 2.80
N GLY A 24 13.07 10.39 1.89
CA GLY A 24 11.97 9.50 2.27
C GLY A 24 12.47 8.25 3.01
N ALA A 25 13.55 7.62 2.52
CA ALA A 25 14.16 6.46 3.15
C ALA A 25 14.77 6.79 4.52
N LEU A 26 15.40 7.96 4.66
CA LEU A 26 15.98 8.43 5.92
C LEU A 26 14.90 8.67 6.99
N GLN A 27 13.81 9.36 6.61
CA GLN A 27 12.73 9.69 7.55
C GLN A 27 11.87 8.47 7.91
N ARG A 28 11.72 7.50 7.01
CA ARG A 28 10.94 6.28 7.25
C ARG A 28 11.69 5.31 8.15
N THR A 29 11.47 5.42 9.46
CA THR A 29 12.13 4.64 10.51
C THR A 29 11.42 3.32 10.81
N GLU A 30 11.21 2.52 9.76
CA GLU A 30 10.73 1.13 9.82
C GLU A 30 11.39 0.30 8.71
N SER A 31 11.16 -1.01 8.73
CA SER A 31 11.47 -1.90 7.59
C SER A 31 10.19 -2.48 6.99
N ARG A 32 9.90 -2.15 5.73
CA ARG A 32 8.69 -2.58 5.03
C ARG A 32 8.95 -2.92 3.57
N GLY A 33 8.58 -4.13 3.17
CA GLY A 33 8.75 -4.60 1.79
C GLY A 33 10.23 -4.63 1.41
N ALA A 34 10.59 -3.84 0.40
CA ALA A 34 11.96 -3.68 -0.09
C ALA A 34 12.78 -2.61 0.68
N HIS A 35 12.13 -1.75 1.45
CA HIS A 35 12.81 -0.77 2.31
C HIS A 35 13.24 -1.46 3.61
N PHE A 36 14.54 -1.61 3.81
CA PHE A 36 15.13 -2.26 4.99
C PHE A 36 16.08 -1.30 5.68
N ARG A 37 15.89 -1.16 7.00
CA ARG A 37 16.64 -0.28 7.88
C ARG A 37 17.31 -1.13 8.96
N GLU A 38 18.64 -1.18 8.95
CA GLU A 38 19.42 -1.95 9.92
C GLU A 38 19.22 -1.45 11.37
N ASP A 39 18.91 -0.16 11.51
CA ASP A 39 18.58 0.52 12.76
C ASP A 39 17.09 0.44 13.14
N TYR A 40 16.21 0.02 12.22
CA TYR A 40 14.77 -0.17 12.44
C TYR A 40 14.26 -1.44 11.75
N LEU A 41 14.59 -2.60 12.32
CA LEU A 41 14.39 -3.91 11.69
C LEU A 41 12.94 -4.34 11.51
N LYS A 42 12.01 -3.82 12.33
CA LYS A 42 10.60 -4.25 12.35
C LYS A 42 9.75 -3.45 11.36
N ARG A 43 8.71 -4.08 10.81
CA ARG A 43 7.60 -3.37 10.17
C ARG A 43 6.81 -2.66 11.26
N ASP A 44 6.48 -1.39 11.09
CA ASP A 44 5.76 -0.63 12.12
C ASP A 44 4.40 -0.20 11.58
N ASP A 45 3.38 -1.01 11.82
CA ASP A 45 2.04 -0.68 11.38
C ASP A 45 1.38 0.37 12.28
N ALA A 46 1.82 0.52 13.54
CA ALA A 46 1.26 1.51 14.45
C ALA A 46 1.59 2.95 14.02
N ASN A 47 2.84 3.23 13.62
CA ASN A 47 3.28 4.59 13.28
C ASN A 47 3.46 4.80 11.77
N TRP A 48 3.79 3.75 11.04
CA TRP A 48 4.21 3.85 9.64
C TRP A 48 3.24 3.22 8.65
N LEU A 49 2.02 2.83 9.04
CA LEU A 49 0.96 2.42 8.10
C LEU A 49 0.40 3.60 7.30
N ASN A 50 1.27 4.16 6.46
CA ASN A 50 1.06 5.35 5.66
C ASN A 50 1.88 5.25 4.35
N ARG A 51 1.63 6.18 3.45
CA ARG A 51 2.38 6.43 2.23
C ARG A 51 3.18 7.72 2.36
N THR A 52 4.47 7.67 2.05
CA THR A 52 5.31 8.88 1.94
C THR A 52 4.92 9.64 0.66
N LEU A 53 4.50 10.89 0.79
CA LEU A 53 4.23 11.81 -0.30
C LEU A 53 5.36 12.84 -0.35
N THR A 54 5.98 12.99 -1.52
CA THR A 54 7.00 14.02 -1.72
C THR A 54 6.51 15.04 -2.74
N SER A 55 6.69 16.31 -2.42
CA SER A 55 6.37 17.43 -3.30
C SER A 55 7.51 18.43 -3.30
N TRP A 56 7.56 19.31 -4.31
CA TRP A 56 8.64 20.28 -4.46
C TRP A 56 8.08 21.69 -4.54
N LYS A 57 8.37 22.51 -3.53
CA LYS A 57 8.00 23.93 -3.53
C LYS A 57 8.95 24.73 -4.43
N GLU A 58 8.42 25.72 -5.13
CA GLU A 58 9.21 26.59 -6.00
C GLU A 58 10.40 27.21 -5.23
N GLY A 59 11.58 27.18 -5.84
CA GLY A 59 12.82 27.70 -5.23
C GLY A 59 13.43 26.83 -4.11
N ALA A 60 12.80 25.75 -3.67
CA ALA A 60 13.37 24.87 -2.64
C ALA A 60 14.51 24.00 -3.19
N THR A 61 15.48 23.66 -2.33
CA THR A 61 16.58 22.74 -2.64
C THR A 61 16.34 21.31 -2.14
N MET A 62 15.30 21.09 -1.33
CA MET A 62 14.92 19.81 -0.73
C MET A 62 13.42 19.54 -0.95
N PRO A 63 13.00 18.26 -1.04
CA PRO A 63 11.59 17.92 -1.12
C PRO A 63 10.87 18.23 0.20
N THR A 64 9.60 18.63 0.11
CA THR A 64 8.67 18.58 1.24
C THR A 64 8.15 17.15 1.36
N VAL A 65 8.12 16.62 2.58
CA VAL A 65 7.67 15.26 2.87
C VAL A 65 6.42 15.33 3.73
N GLU A 66 5.38 14.63 3.28
CA GLU A 66 4.11 14.46 3.97
C GLU A 66 3.75 12.97 4.00
N TYR A 67 2.76 12.62 4.81
CA TYR A 67 2.33 11.24 4.96
C TYR A 67 0.82 11.15 4.84
N GLU A 68 0.38 10.19 4.04
CA GLU A 68 -1.03 9.83 3.91
C GLU A 68 -1.27 8.52 4.67
N PRO A 69 -2.00 8.53 5.80
CA PRO A 69 -2.30 7.32 6.55
C PRO A 69 -3.18 6.37 5.73
N LEU A 70 -2.96 5.06 5.88
CA LEU A 70 -3.83 4.05 5.31
C LEU A 70 -4.85 3.63 6.38
N ASP A 71 -6.13 3.77 6.03
CA ASP A 71 -7.24 3.43 6.90
C ASP A 71 -7.45 1.91 6.96
N VAL A 72 -7.10 1.30 8.10
CA VAL A 72 -7.22 -0.15 8.33
C VAL A 72 -8.66 -0.61 8.17
N MET A 73 -9.63 0.19 8.61
CA MET A 73 -11.04 -0.19 8.60
C MET A 73 -11.63 -0.27 7.19
N LYS A 74 -10.91 0.23 6.18
CA LYS A 74 -11.28 0.13 4.76
C LYS A 74 -10.53 -0.97 4.01
N MET A 75 -9.69 -1.75 4.68
CA MET A 75 -8.94 -2.83 4.04
C MET A 75 -9.80 -4.09 3.94
N GLU A 76 -9.80 -4.73 2.78
CA GLU A 76 -10.34 -6.10 2.61
C GLU A 76 -9.51 -7.14 3.35
N MET A 77 -8.20 -6.87 3.53
CA MET A 77 -7.27 -7.69 4.28
C MET A 77 -6.41 -6.79 5.19
N PRO A 78 -6.58 -6.85 6.51
CA PRO A 78 -5.85 -5.99 7.43
C PRO A 78 -4.39 -6.43 7.54
N PRO A 79 -3.49 -5.58 8.08
CA PRO A 79 -2.07 -5.90 8.18
C PRO A 79 -1.80 -7.17 8.98
N ALA A 80 -1.17 -8.16 8.34
CA ALA A 80 -0.82 -9.44 8.95
C ALA A 80 0.57 -9.91 8.51
N PHE A 81 0.92 -11.16 8.85
CA PHE A 81 2.17 -11.78 8.42
C PHE A 81 2.22 -11.93 6.89
N ARG A 82 3.31 -11.46 6.28
CA ARG A 82 3.48 -11.44 4.81
C ARG A 82 3.78 -12.80 4.15
N GLY A 83 3.78 -13.89 4.91
CA GLY A 83 4.11 -15.24 4.43
C GLY A 83 5.61 -15.59 4.42
N TYR A 84 6.52 -14.60 4.31
CA TYR A 84 7.96 -14.82 4.24
C TYR A 84 8.78 -13.96 5.22
N GLY A 85 10.01 -14.40 5.50
CA GLY A 85 10.90 -13.76 6.47
C GLY A 85 10.56 -14.10 7.92
N VAL A 86 11.12 -13.33 8.85
CA VAL A 86 10.99 -13.57 10.29
C VAL A 86 9.54 -13.32 10.75
N LYS A 87 8.91 -14.33 11.35
CA LYS A 87 7.59 -14.22 11.96
C LYS A 87 7.63 -13.27 13.17
N GLY A 88 6.58 -12.49 13.38
CA GLY A 88 6.49 -11.55 14.50
C GLY A 88 7.39 -10.30 14.38
N ASN A 89 7.98 -10.05 13.21
CA ASN A 89 8.80 -8.86 12.96
C ASN A 89 7.94 -7.63 12.57
N ILE A 90 6.85 -7.42 13.31
CA ILE A 90 5.81 -6.43 13.07
C ILE A 90 5.45 -5.79 14.42
N ILE A 91 5.26 -4.47 14.42
CA ILE A 91 4.56 -3.73 15.47
C ILE A 91 3.14 -3.54 14.95
N GLU A 92 2.17 -4.17 15.60
CA GLU A 92 0.79 -4.24 15.10
C GLU A 92 0.06 -2.90 15.28
N HIS A 93 -0.81 -2.57 14.32
CA HIS A 93 -1.70 -1.42 14.41
C HIS A 93 -2.89 -1.76 15.34
N PRO A 94 -3.36 -0.85 16.20
CA PRO A 94 -4.45 -1.11 17.15
C PRO A 94 -5.72 -1.64 16.48
N ASP A 95 -6.07 -1.12 15.31
CA ASP A 95 -7.30 -1.50 14.61
C ASP A 95 -7.18 -2.80 13.79
N SER A 96 -5.99 -3.38 13.64
CA SER A 96 -5.79 -4.58 12.80
C SER A 96 -6.62 -5.76 13.29
N THR A 97 -6.64 -6.01 14.60
CA THR A 97 -7.40 -7.11 15.20
C THR A 97 -8.90 -6.86 15.06
N THR A 98 -9.36 -5.65 15.36
CA THR A 98 -10.77 -5.26 15.23
C THR A 98 -11.27 -5.44 13.79
N ARG A 99 -10.49 -5.00 12.81
CA ARG A 99 -10.86 -5.18 11.40
C ARG A 99 -10.84 -6.65 10.98
N GLN A 100 -9.90 -7.45 11.48
CA GLN A 100 -9.86 -8.88 11.18
C GLN A 100 -11.13 -9.59 11.67
N GLU A 101 -11.53 -9.34 12.92
CA GLU A 101 -12.76 -9.89 13.50
C GLU A 101 -14.01 -9.47 12.72
N GLU A 102 -14.06 -8.22 12.24
CA GLU A 102 -15.15 -7.72 11.40
C GLU A 102 -15.22 -8.46 10.06
N ILE A 103 -14.09 -8.66 9.40
CA ILE A 103 -14.01 -9.36 8.11
C ILE A 103 -14.40 -10.83 8.27
N ASP A 104 -13.89 -11.50 9.29
CA ASP A 104 -14.19 -12.91 9.57
C ASP A 104 -15.70 -13.08 9.77
N LYS A 105 -16.31 -12.21 10.58
CA LYS A 105 -17.76 -12.20 10.80
C LYS A 105 -18.56 -11.99 9.51
N ILE A 106 -18.23 -10.97 8.71
CA ILE A 106 -18.95 -10.69 7.46
C ILE A 106 -18.85 -11.88 6.51
N THR A 107 -17.65 -12.46 6.41
CA THR A 107 -17.39 -13.61 5.53
C THR A 107 -18.21 -14.82 5.96
N GLU A 108 -18.17 -15.19 7.25
CA GLU A 108 -18.94 -16.31 7.80
C GLU A 108 -20.46 -16.14 7.60
N GLU A 109 -20.99 -14.94 7.88
CA GLU A 109 -22.43 -14.65 7.71
C GLU A 109 -22.87 -14.75 6.24
N MET A 110 -22.04 -14.27 5.32
CA MET A 110 -22.34 -14.29 3.89
C MET A 110 -22.17 -15.66 3.26
N GLU A 111 -21.17 -16.44 3.67
CA GLU A 111 -21.00 -17.83 3.28
C GLU A 111 -22.17 -18.69 3.77
N ALA A 112 -22.61 -18.51 5.02
CA ALA A 112 -23.79 -19.18 5.57
C ALA A 112 -25.07 -18.83 4.79
N ALA A 113 -25.13 -17.63 4.20
CA ALA A 113 -26.21 -17.20 3.32
C ALA A 113 -26.03 -17.60 1.84
N ASN A 114 -25.06 -18.50 1.54
CA ASN A 114 -24.70 -18.94 0.18
C ASN A 114 -24.40 -17.79 -0.79
N LYS A 115 -23.80 -16.70 -0.31
CA LYS A 115 -23.35 -15.60 -1.18
C LYS A 115 -22.04 -15.96 -1.86
N GLY A 116 -21.95 -15.63 -3.15
CA GLY A 116 -20.72 -15.82 -3.93
C GLY A 116 -19.63 -14.81 -3.54
N ARG A 117 -18.38 -15.14 -3.88
CA ARG A 117 -17.18 -14.33 -3.58
C ARG A 117 -17.26 -12.86 -4.00
N ILE A 118 -17.96 -12.53 -5.10
CA ILE A 118 -18.11 -11.14 -5.56
C ILE A 118 -18.96 -10.33 -4.58
N ALA A 119 -20.06 -10.92 -4.09
CA ALA A 119 -20.92 -10.25 -3.12
C ALA A 119 -20.21 -10.06 -1.77
N ILE A 120 -19.40 -11.04 -1.36
CA ILE A 120 -18.55 -10.95 -0.16
C ILE A 120 -17.54 -9.80 -0.33
N GLN A 121 -16.82 -9.77 -1.45
CA GLN A 121 -15.85 -8.71 -1.76
C GLN A 121 -16.50 -7.31 -1.71
N GLU A 122 -17.70 -7.16 -2.29
CA GLU A 122 -18.44 -5.89 -2.29
C GLU A 122 -18.88 -5.46 -0.89
N ALA A 123 -19.19 -6.41 0.01
CA ALA A 123 -19.52 -6.12 1.40
C ALA A 123 -18.27 -5.75 2.24
N LEU A 124 -17.11 -6.34 1.94
CA LEU A 124 -15.87 -6.09 2.65
C LEU A 124 -15.23 -4.76 2.25
N MET A 125 -15.10 -4.51 0.94
CA MET A 125 -14.41 -3.35 0.39
C MET A 125 -14.91 -3.03 -1.03
N PRO A 126 -16.01 -2.27 -1.19
CA PRO A 126 -16.47 -1.88 -2.51
C PRO A 126 -15.43 -1.00 -3.21
N TYR A 127 -15.23 -1.24 -4.51
CA TYR A 127 -14.30 -0.47 -5.32
C TYR A 127 -14.95 0.00 -6.62
N GLU A 128 -14.40 1.09 -7.17
CA GLU A 128 -14.84 1.64 -8.44
C GLU A 128 -14.02 1.08 -9.60
N LEU A 129 -14.73 0.77 -10.69
CA LEU A 129 -14.13 0.34 -11.94
C LEU A 129 -14.96 0.88 -13.10
N GLN A 130 -14.31 1.18 -14.23
CA GLN A 130 -15.02 1.70 -15.40
C GLN A 130 -16.03 0.65 -15.91
N PRO A 131 -17.22 1.07 -16.41
CA PRO A 131 -18.30 0.15 -16.78
C PRO A 131 -17.87 -0.96 -17.74
N GLN A 132 -17.00 -0.66 -18.70
CA GLN A 132 -16.50 -1.61 -19.69
C GLN A 132 -15.62 -2.73 -19.11
N PHE A 133 -15.08 -2.55 -17.90
CA PHE A 133 -14.23 -3.53 -17.22
C PHE A 133 -14.89 -4.18 -16.01
N LYS A 134 -16.14 -3.79 -15.68
CA LYS A 134 -16.87 -4.30 -14.51
C LYS A 134 -17.46 -5.69 -14.71
N ALA A 135 -17.46 -6.20 -15.94
CA ALA A 135 -17.96 -7.54 -16.25
C ALA A 135 -17.08 -8.64 -15.60
N PRO A 136 -17.65 -9.73 -15.06
CA PRO A 136 -16.88 -10.84 -14.52
C PRO A 136 -16.03 -11.53 -15.59
N ASN A 137 -14.80 -11.88 -15.23
CA ASN A 137 -13.91 -12.64 -16.10
C ASN A 137 -14.40 -14.09 -16.24
N GLU A 138 -14.62 -14.54 -17.48
CA GLU A 138 -14.94 -15.94 -17.75
C GLU A 138 -13.77 -16.85 -17.38
N ARG A 139 -14.06 -17.99 -16.76
CA ARG A 139 -13.09 -19.03 -16.47
C ARG A 139 -13.52 -20.38 -17.02
N VAL A 140 -12.57 -21.11 -17.60
CA VAL A 140 -12.79 -22.48 -18.09
C VAL A 140 -13.30 -23.36 -16.95
N GLY A 141 -14.45 -23.99 -17.15
CA GLY A 141 -15.08 -24.90 -16.18
C GLY A 141 -15.93 -24.23 -15.09
N VAL A 142 -16.02 -22.89 -15.07
CA VAL A 142 -16.76 -22.12 -14.04
C VAL A 142 -17.69 -21.08 -14.67
N GLY A 143 -17.36 -20.55 -15.84
CA GLY A 143 -18.14 -19.49 -16.50
C GLY A 143 -17.88 -18.12 -15.86
N HIS A 144 -18.94 -17.31 -15.71
CA HIS A 144 -18.90 -15.97 -15.10
C HIS A 144 -19.42 -16.02 -13.65
N GLU A 145 -18.63 -16.61 -12.75
CA GLU A 145 -18.84 -16.45 -11.29
C GLU A 145 -18.21 -15.17 -10.76
#